data_AF-A0A941CS72-F1
#
_entry.id   AF-A0A941CS72-F1
#
_cell.length_a   1.000
_cell.length_b   1.000
_cell.length_c   1.000
_cell.angle_alpha   90.00
_cell.angle_beta   90.00
_cell.angle_gamma   90.00
#
_symmetry.space_group_name_H-M   'P 1'
#
loop_
_entity.id
_entity.type
_entity.pdbx_description
1 polymer ?
#
loop_
_entity_poly.entity_id
_entity_poly.type
_entity_poly.pdbx_seq_one_letter_code
_entity_poly.pdbx_strand_id
1 'polypeptide(L)'
;MITLCEYKKRVGVTKTKYVADWIEKGLIPGVIKAADIESTLFPDSSRRPYKDRSKIKATSEASKIRTHIMKASLNREHITKEMCHLSQMEFNGFIHELVAADLVRLRIEEGITYYDATIKSEVYEGKTFGELRKFTLDALEAVAKGTAEGTIDALRNLAAAAR
;
A
#
# COMPACT_ATOMS: atom_id res chain seq x y z
N MET A 1 -12.39 18.32 -4.17
CA MET A 1 -11.50 18.41 -5.36
C MET A 1 -10.57 19.60 -5.19
N ILE A 2 -9.31 19.46 -5.61
CA ILE A 2 -8.28 20.51 -5.55
C ILE A 2 -7.65 20.78 -6.91
N THR A 3 -7.09 21.98 -7.06
CA THR A 3 -6.31 22.42 -8.22
C THR A 3 -4.91 21.79 -8.25
N LEU A 4 -4.23 21.90 -9.40
CA LEU A 4 -2.82 21.48 -9.54
C LEU A 4 -1.90 22.17 -8.51
N CYS A 5 -2.10 23.47 -8.27
CA CYS A 5 -1.28 24.24 -7.32
C CYS A 5 -1.41 23.70 -5.90
N GLU A 6 -2.65 23.47 -5.45
CA GLU A 6 -2.95 22.90 -4.14
C GLU A 6 -2.43 21.48 -4.00
N TYR A 7 -2.60 20.64 -5.04
CA TYR A 7 -2.07 19.28 -5.06
C TYR A 7 -0.54 19.29 -4.90
N LYS A 8 0.16 20.07 -5.73
CA LYS A 8 1.64 20.22 -5.68
C LYS A 8 2.14 20.65 -4.30
N LYS A 9 1.46 21.61 -3.66
CA LYS A 9 1.76 22.05 -2.31
C LYS A 9 1.57 20.93 -1.30
N ARG A 10 0.45 20.20 -1.38
CA ARG A 10 0.11 19.09 -0.48
C ARG A 10 1.11 17.94 -0.56
N VAL A 11 1.56 17.58 -1.76
CA VAL A 11 2.44 16.42 -1.97
C VAL A 11 3.94 16.76 -2.05
N GLY A 12 4.29 18.04 -1.85
CA GLY A 12 5.67 18.52 -1.83
C GLY A 12 6.38 18.37 -3.19
N VAL A 13 5.76 18.83 -4.28
CA VAL A 13 6.32 18.75 -5.65
C VAL A 13 6.30 20.12 -6.31
N THR A 14 7.46 20.58 -6.77
CA THR A 14 7.57 21.91 -7.41
C THR A 14 7.37 21.87 -8.92
N LYS A 15 7.82 20.80 -9.60
CA LYS A 15 7.83 20.72 -11.06
C LYS A 15 6.54 20.09 -11.60
N THR A 16 5.79 20.85 -12.38
CA THR A 16 4.53 20.42 -13.02
C THR A 16 4.72 19.20 -13.93
N LYS A 17 5.87 19.09 -14.63
CA LYS A 17 6.18 17.94 -15.50
C LYS A 17 6.11 16.58 -14.81
N TYR A 18 6.41 16.51 -13.50
CA TYR A 18 6.30 15.24 -12.77
C TYR A 18 4.85 14.86 -12.54
N VAL A 19 3.99 15.84 -12.24
CA VAL A 19 2.56 15.59 -12.09
C VAL A 19 1.95 15.18 -13.44
N ALA A 20 2.35 15.83 -14.53
CA ALA A 20 1.96 15.45 -15.89
C ALA A 20 2.28 13.97 -16.18
N ASP A 21 3.54 13.58 -15.96
CA ASP A 21 4.01 12.20 -16.15
C ASP A 21 3.22 11.19 -15.31
N TRP A 22 2.85 11.54 -14.09
CA TRP A 22 2.05 10.67 -13.22
C TRP A 22 0.61 10.51 -13.70
N ILE A 23 0.00 11.59 -14.21
CA ILE A 23 -1.35 11.57 -14.76
C ILE A 23 -1.39 10.76 -16.06
N GLU A 24 -0.39 10.93 -16.93
CA GLU A 24 -0.25 10.18 -18.17
C GLU A 24 -0.12 8.68 -17.89
N LYS A 25 0.70 8.31 -16.91
CA LYS A 25 0.89 6.92 -16.46
C LYS A 25 -0.23 6.38 -15.59
N GLY A 26 -1.29 7.15 -15.33
CA GLY A 26 -2.42 6.71 -14.50
C GLY A 26 -2.06 6.43 -13.03
N LEU A 27 -1.01 7.06 -12.51
CA LEU A 27 -0.49 6.80 -11.16
C LEU A 27 -1.23 7.58 -10.06
N ILE A 28 -2.09 8.52 -10.44
CA ILE A 28 -2.94 9.28 -9.53
C ILE A 28 -4.39 8.93 -9.88
N PRO A 29 -5.10 8.16 -9.05
CA PRO A 29 -6.48 7.76 -9.30
C PRO A 29 -7.44 8.95 -9.16
N GLY A 30 -8.57 8.88 -9.87
CA GLY A 30 -9.68 9.84 -9.76
C GLY A 30 -9.43 11.24 -10.33
N VAL A 31 -8.30 11.46 -11.02
CA VAL A 31 -8.00 12.74 -11.67
C VAL A 31 -8.99 13.02 -12.79
N ILE A 32 -9.59 14.20 -12.77
CA ILE A 32 -10.43 14.72 -13.86
C ILE A 32 -9.52 15.51 -14.80
N LYS A 33 -9.08 14.84 -15.88
CA LYS A 33 -8.20 15.44 -16.88
C LYS A 33 -8.96 16.51 -17.67
N ALA A 34 -8.39 17.71 -17.74
CA ALA A 34 -8.84 18.77 -18.64
C ALA A 34 -7.97 18.82 -19.91
N ALA A 35 -8.26 19.77 -20.81
CA ALA A 35 -7.47 19.98 -22.02
C ALA A 35 -6.03 20.41 -21.70
N ASP A 36 -5.84 21.12 -20.59
CA ASP A 36 -4.55 21.53 -20.05
C ASP A 36 -4.36 21.05 -18.60
N ILE A 37 -3.10 20.99 -18.16
CA ILE A 37 -2.76 20.49 -16.82
C ILE A 37 -3.14 21.44 -15.69
N GLU A 38 -3.21 22.74 -15.95
CA GLU A 38 -3.54 23.73 -14.91
C GLU A 38 -5.03 23.68 -14.56
N SER A 39 -5.88 23.35 -15.54
CA SER A 39 -7.32 23.10 -15.38
C SER A 39 -7.64 21.68 -14.88
N THR A 40 -6.65 20.80 -14.71
CA THR A 40 -6.86 19.44 -14.22
C THR A 40 -7.18 19.46 -12.72
N LEU A 41 -8.22 18.72 -12.34
CA LEU A 41 -8.67 18.61 -10.95
C LEU A 41 -8.30 17.27 -10.33
N PHE A 42 -7.94 17.31 -9.05
CA PHE A 42 -7.51 16.16 -8.27
C PHE A 42 -8.49 15.92 -7.12
N PRO A 43 -8.78 14.65 -6.76
CA PRO A 43 -9.47 14.32 -5.52
C PRO A 43 -8.80 14.94 -4.30
N ASP A 44 -9.56 15.30 -3.27
CA ASP A 44 -8.98 15.88 -2.04
C ASP A 44 -8.09 14.86 -1.33
N SER A 45 -8.45 13.59 -1.39
CA SER A 45 -7.67 12.50 -0.81
C SER A 45 -6.42 12.11 -1.62
N SER A 46 -6.18 12.76 -2.78
CA SER A 46 -5.09 12.43 -3.68
C SER A 46 -3.73 12.43 -2.99
N ARG A 47 -3.03 11.31 -3.14
CA ARG A 47 -1.66 11.12 -2.67
C ARG A 47 -0.71 11.09 -3.84
N ARG A 48 0.53 11.45 -3.55
CA ARG A 48 1.62 11.29 -4.50
C ARG A 48 1.89 9.81 -4.77
N PRO A 49 2.21 9.44 -6.02
CA PRO A 49 2.68 8.10 -6.35
C PRO A 49 3.93 7.70 -5.58
N TYR A 50 4.03 6.42 -5.23
CA TYR A 50 5.16 5.87 -4.49
C TYR A 50 6.51 6.21 -5.15
N LYS A 51 7.40 6.83 -4.37
CA LYS A 51 8.65 7.40 -4.90
C LYS A 51 9.67 6.32 -5.30
N ASP A 52 9.75 5.26 -4.52
CA ASP A 52 10.73 4.18 -4.68
C ASP A 52 10.26 3.09 -5.67
N ARG A 53 9.20 3.34 -6.46
CA ARG A 53 8.63 2.36 -7.39
C ARG A 53 9.62 1.79 -8.41
N SER A 54 10.62 2.57 -8.82
CA SER A 54 11.68 2.10 -9.75
C SER A 54 12.59 1.03 -9.17
N LYS A 55 12.57 0.83 -7.85
CA LYS A 55 13.30 -0.24 -7.16
C LYS A 55 12.52 -1.56 -7.16
N ILE A 56 11.24 -1.53 -7.52
CA ILE A 56 10.41 -2.72 -7.70
C ILE A 56 10.64 -3.21 -9.12
N LYS A 57 11.05 -4.47 -9.26
CA LYS A 57 11.24 -5.15 -10.53
C LYS A 57 10.19 -6.24 -10.67
N ALA A 58 9.89 -6.66 -11.90
CA ALA A 58 9.04 -7.83 -12.14
C ALA A 58 9.58 -9.11 -11.46
N THR A 59 10.89 -9.17 -11.22
CA THR A 59 11.56 -10.28 -10.51
C THR A 59 11.74 -10.02 -9.01
N SER A 60 11.14 -8.97 -8.45
CA SER A 60 11.22 -8.69 -7.03
C SER A 60 10.57 -9.80 -6.22
N GLU A 61 11.26 -10.25 -5.18
CA GLU A 61 10.71 -11.20 -4.21
C GLU A 61 9.45 -10.65 -3.52
N ALA A 62 8.52 -11.53 -3.19
CA ALA A 62 7.30 -11.22 -2.43
C ALA A 62 7.56 -10.40 -1.16
N SER A 63 8.60 -10.73 -0.39
CA SER A 63 8.99 -9.99 0.81
C SER A 63 9.32 -8.52 0.53
N LYS A 64 10.00 -8.24 -0.59
CA LYS A 64 10.34 -6.87 -1.01
C LYS A 64 9.08 -6.12 -1.44
N ILE A 65 8.18 -6.77 -2.19
CA ILE A 65 6.92 -6.17 -2.63
C ILE A 65 6.07 -5.74 -1.42
N ARG A 66 5.85 -6.66 -0.46
CA ARG A 66 5.13 -6.36 0.79
C ARG A 66 5.75 -5.19 1.55
N THR A 67 7.09 -5.17 1.63
CA THR A 67 7.84 -4.08 2.28
C THR A 67 7.63 -2.74 1.56
N HIS A 68 7.60 -2.73 0.23
CA HIS A 68 7.32 -1.51 -0.54
C HIS A 68 5.90 -0.99 -0.33
N ILE A 69 4.90 -1.89 -0.27
CA ILE A 69 3.51 -1.53 0.05
C ILE A 69 3.42 -0.93 1.45
N MET A 70 4.04 -1.57 2.44
CA MET A 70 4.09 -1.05 3.81
C MET A 70 4.79 0.31 3.86
N LYS A 71 5.94 0.46 3.19
CA LYS A 71 6.66 1.74 3.12
C LYS A 71 5.84 2.84 2.43
N ALA A 72 5.09 2.52 1.38
CA ALA A 72 4.18 3.46 0.73
C ALA A 72 3.08 3.91 1.70
N SER A 73 2.53 2.97 2.47
CA SER A 73 1.48 3.22 3.47
C SER A 73 1.99 4.14 4.59
N LEU A 74 3.20 3.89 5.11
CA LEU A 74 3.86 4.74 6.11
C LEU A 74 4.09 6.17 5.58
N ASN A 75 4.57 6.28 4.34
CA ASN A 75 4.84 7.58 3.73
C ASN A 75 3.58 8.31 3.23
N ARG A 76 2.40 7.72 3.40
CA ARG A 76 1.13 8.21 2.83
C ARG A 76 1.24 8.45 1.32
N GLU A 77 1.87 7.52 0.62
CA GLU A 77 2.03 7.52 -0.84
C GLU A 77 1.08 6.49 -1.47
N HIS A 78 0.60 6.78 -2.67
CA HIS A 78 -0.25 5.85 -3.41
C HIS A 78 0.60 4.81 -4.14
N ILE A 79 0.23 3.53 -4.00
CA ILE A 79 0.88 2.40 -4.67
C ILE A 79 -0.18 1.55 -5.38
N THR A 80 0.14 1.11 -6.60
CA THR A 80 -0.76 0.31 -7.44
C THR A 80 -0.10 -0.99 -7.88
N LYS A 81 -0.90 -1.92 -8.41
CA LYS A 81 -0.42 -3.17 -8.99
C LYS A 81 0.56 -2.94 -10.15
N GLU A 82 0.36 -1.91 -10.95
CA GLU A 82 1.23 -1.54 -12.08
C GLU A 82 2.62 -1.14 -11.59
N MET A 83 2.70 -0.36 -10.49
CA MET A 83 3.98 -0.02 -9.87
C MET A 83 4.71 -1.23 -9.31
N CYS A 84 3.97 -2.28 -8.96
CA CYS A 84 4.52 -3.54 -8.46
C CYS A 84 4.78 -4.59 -9.54
N HIS A 85 4.42 -4.32 -10.80
CA HIS A 85 4.46 -5.29 -11.90
C HIS A 85 3.63 -6.57 -11.64
N LEU A 86 2.45 -6.41 -11.04
CA LEU A 86 1.58 -7.52 -10.63
C LEU A 86 0.23 -7.49 -11.34
N SER A 87 -0.40 -8.65 -11.43
CA SER A 87 -1.83 -8.75 -11.67
C SER A 87 -2.64 -8.20 -10.47
N GLN A 88 -3.92 -7.91 -10.69
CA GLN A 88 -4.80 -7.44 -9.61
C GLN A 88 -4.92 -8.47 -8.48
N MET A 89 -5.01 -9.76 -8.82
CA MET A 89 -5.16 -10.82 -7.82
C MET A 89 -3.91 -10.97 -6.96
N GLU A 90 -2.71 -10.94 -7.55
CA GLU A 90 -1.46 -11.00 -6.79
C GLU A 90 -1.29 -9.80 -5.86
N PHE A 91 -1.56 -8.59 -6.39
CA PHE A 91 -1.48 -7.38 -5.58
C PHE A 91 -2.46 -7.44 -4.39
N ASN A 92 -3.71 -7.86 -4.64
CA ASN A 92 -4.71 -8.03 -3.58
C ASN A 92 -4.30 -9.09 -2.55
N GLY A 93 -3.63 -10.17 -2.98
CA GLY A 93 -3.06 -11.17 -2.08
C GLY A 93 -2.06 -10.56 -1.09
N PHE A 94 -1.13 -9.73 -1.58
CA PHE A 94 -0.19 -9.02 -0.71
C PHE A 94 -0.87 -8.03 0.24
N ILE A 95 -1.88 -7.29 -0.23
CA ILE A 95 -2.68 -6.41 0.64
C ILE A 95 -3.37 -7.23 1.73
N HIS A 96 -4.01 -8.34 1.38
CA HIS A 96 -4.72 -9.19 2.33
C HIS A 96 -3.80 -9.73 3.43
N GLU A 97 -2.61 -10.22 3.05
CA GLU A 97 -1.60 -10.68 4.01
C GLU A 97 -1.15 -9.56 4.97
N LEU A 98 -0.91 -8.34 4.45
CA LEU A 98 -0.51 -7.20 5.26
C LEU A 98 -1.61 -6.70 6.19
N VAL A 99 -2.87 -6.78 5.76
CA VAL A 99 -4.05 -6.47 6.58
C VAL A 99 -4.23 -7.50 7.68
N ALA A 100 -4.12 -8.79 7.36
CA ALA A 100 -4.20 -9.88 8.33
C ALA A 100 -3.10 -9.77 9.41
N ALA A 101 -1.92 -9.25 9.03
CA ALA A 101 -0.83 -8.97 9.96
C ALA A 101 -0.95 -7.64 10.73
N ASP A 102 -2.05 -6.91 10.54
CA ASP A 102 -2.30 -5.58 11.13
C ASP A 102 -1.16 -4.60 10.82
N LEU A 103 -0.61 -4.65 9.61
CA LEU A 103 0.44 -3.74 9.14
C LEU A 103 -0.09 -2.63 8.24
N VAL A 104 -1.20 -2.91 7.55
CA VAL A 104 -1.86 -1.98 6.63
C VAL A 104 -3.36 -2.05 6.87
N ARG A 105 -4.04 -0.92 6.75
CA ARG A 105 -5.51 -0.85 6.72
C ARG A 105 -5.98 -0.22 5.41
N LEU A 106 -7.14 -0.64 4.95
CA LEU A 106 -7.79 -0.06 3.78
C LEU A 106 -8.61 1.16 4.21
N ARG A 107 -8.56 2.21 3.39
CA ARG A 107 -9.42 3.37 3.51
C ARG A 107 -9.99 3.70 2.14
N ILE A 108 -11.31 3.83 2.05
CA ILE A 108 -11.97 4.24 0.80
C ILE A 108 -12.39 5.69 0.95
N GLU A 109 -12.00 6.52 -0.01
CA GLU A 109 -12.31 7.94 -0.03
C GLU A 109 -12.51 8.36 -1.49
N GLU A 110 -13.61 9.06 -1.79
CA GLU A 110 -13.96 9.46 -3.17
C GLU A 110 -13.99 8.27 -4.17
N GLY A 111 -14.32 7.07 -3.69
CA GLY A 111 -14.34 5.83 -4.49
C GLY A 111 -12.95 5.23 -4.76
N ILE A 112 -11.89 5.80 -4.18
CA ILE A 112 -10.50 5.36 -4.35
C ILE A 112 -10.07 4.60 -3.10
N THR A 113 -9.44 3.44 -3.30
CA THR A 113 -8.83 2.68 -2.20
C THR A 113 -7.42 3.19 -1.91
N TYR A 114 -7.20 3.56 -0.66
CA TYR A 114 -5.91 3.93 -0.09
C TYR A 114 -5.46 2.90 0.94
N TYR A 115 -4.15 2.76 1.06
CA TYR A 115 -3.50 1.89 2.03
C TYR A 115 -2.83 2.78 3.07
N ASP A 116 -3.26 2.65 4.31
CA ASP A 116 -2.76 3.39 5.45
C ASP A 116 -1.98 2.49 6.38
N ALA A 117 -0.93 3.03 6.98
CA ALA A 117 -0.26 2.38 8.09
C ALA A 117 -1.22 2.23 9.28
N THR A 118 -1.03 1.15 10.03
CA THR A 118 -1.65 0.91 11.35
C THR A 118 -0.71 1.41 12.44
N ILE A 119 -1.21 1.58 13.66
CA ILE A 119 -0.39 1.94 14.84
C ILE A 119 0.81 1.00 14.99
N LYS A 120 0.59 -0.30 14.75
CA LYS A 120 1.64 -1.34 14.81
C LYS A 120 2.77 -1.09 13.82
N SER A 121 2.46 -0.61 12.62
CA SER A 121 3.46 -0.28 11.60
C SER A 121 4.05 1.13 11.75
N GLU A 122 3.28 2.09 12.28
CA GLU A 122 3.68 3.50 12.44
C GLU A 122 4.93 3.65 13.32
N VAL A 123 5.13 2.77 14.31
CA VAL A 123 6.36 2.76 15.13
C VAL A 123 7.65 2.50 14.33
N TYR A 124 7.51 2.03 13.09
CA TYR A 124 8.61 1.82 12.14
C TYR A 124 8.74 2.94 11.09
N GLU A 125 8.03 4.06 11.25
CA GLU A 125 8.22 5.23 10.38
C GLU A 125 9.69 5.69 10.40
N GLY A 126 10.23 6.04 9.22
CA GLY A 126 11.62 6.47 9.05
C GLY A 126 12.69 5.38 9.16
N LYS A 127 12.31 4.12 9.45
CA LYS A 127 13.27 3.00 9.52
C LYS A 127 13.81 2.61 8.14
N THR A 128 14.97 1.93 8.15
CA THR A 128 15.60 1.46 6.92
C THR A 128 14.76 0.38 6.24
N PHE A 129 14.93 0.21 4.93
CA PHE A 129 14.19 -0.82 4.18
C PHE A 129 14.49 -2.25 4.71
N GLY A 130 15.70 -2.50 5.21
CA GLY A 130 16.06 -3.79 5.81
C GLY A 130 15.31 -4.07 7.11
N GLU A 131 15.22 -3.08 7.99
CA GLU A 131 14.43 -3.17 9.23
C GLU A 131 12.94 -3.38 8.93
N LEU A 132 12.41 -2.61 7.97
CA LEU A 132 11.02 -2.75 7.51
C LEU A 132 10.75 -4.15 6.96
N ARG A 133 11.65 -4.70 6.15
CA ARG A 133 11.50 -6.05 5.58
C ARG A 133 11.52 -7.13 6.66
N LYS A 134 12.44 -7.03 7.62
CA LYS A 134 12.51 -7.97 8.75
C LYS A 134 11.20 -7.93 9.54
N PHE A 135 10.78 -6.75 9.96
CA PHE A 135 9.54 -6.57 10.70
C PHE A 135 8.31 -7.10 9.94
N THR A 136 8.22 -6.83 8.64
CA THR A 136 7.12 -7.34 7.79
C THR A 136 7.07 -8.87 7.81
N LEU A 137 8.23 -9.53 7.69
CA LEU A 137 8.30 -11.00 7.70
C LEU A 137 7.96 -11.58 9.07
N ASP A 138 8.52 -11.01 10.14
CA ASP A 138 8.26 -11.46 11.51
C ASP A 138 6.75 -11.36 11.85
N ALA A 139 6.09 -10.29 11.42
CA ALA A 139 4.65 -10.11 11.63
C ALA A 139 3.80 -11.12 10.83
N LEU A 140 4.17 -11.44 9.60
CA LEU A 140 3.48 -12.44 8.78
C LEU A 140 3.67 -13.86 9.31
N GLU A 141 4.87 -14.16 9.80
CA GLU A 141 5.17 -15.45 10.45
C GLU A 141 4.34 -15.63 11.72
N ALA A 142 4.18 -14.58 12.53
CA ALA A 142 3.34 -14.61 13.72
C ALA A 142 1.87 -14.92 13.39
N VAL A 143 1.31 -14.33 12.33
CA VAL A 143 -0.06 -14.63 11.88
C VAL A 143 -0.20 -16.08 11.42
N ALA A 144 0.77 -16.56 10.63
CA ALA A 144 0.75 -17.94 10.14
C ALA A 144 0.80 -18.95 11.30
N LYS A 145 1.65 -18.70 12.30
CA LYS A 145 1.73 -19.54 13.52
C LYS A 145 0.43 -19.53 14.31
N GLY A 146 -0.11 -18.34 14.61
CA GLY A 146 -1.36 -18.23 15.38
C GLY A 146 -2.55 -18.91 14.67
N THR A 147 -2.60 -18.82 13.34
CA THR A 147 -3.64 -19.52 12.54
C THR A 147 -3.51 -21.04 12.64
N ALA A 148 -2.28 -21.56 12.54
CA ALA A 148 -2.03 -22.99 12.64
C ALA A 148 -2.36 -23.53 14.04
N GLU A 149 -1.94 -22.84 15.09
CA GLU A 149 -2.21 -23.20 16.49
C GLU A 149 -3.71 -23.22 16.79
N GLY A 150 -4.43 -22.15 16.43
CA GLY A 150 -5.88 -22.08 16.62
C GLY A 150 -6.65 -23.18 15.89
N THR A 151 -6.19 -23.57 14.69
CA THR A 151 -6.79 -24.68 13.93
C THR A 151 -6.59 -26.02 14.65
N ILE A 152 -5.38 -26.27 15.16
CA ILE A 152 -5.07 -27.49 15.90
C ILE A 152 -5.92 -27.58 17.17
N ASP A 153 -6.08 -26.48 17.91
CA ASP A 153 -6.87 -26.48 19.13
C ASP A 153 -8.37 -26.66 18.86
N ALA A 154 -8.91 -26.07 17.78
CA ALA A 154 -10.29 -26.31 17.36
C ALA A 154 -10.54 -27.80 17.03
N LEU A 155 -9.61 -28.44 16.30
CA LEU A 155 -9.69 -29.87 15.98
C LEU A 155 -9.60 -30.76 17.23
N ARG A 156 -8.73 -30.43 18.19
CA ARG A 156 -8.63 -31.14 19.47
C ARG A 156 -9.94 -31.05 20.26
N ASN A 157 -10.55 -29.87 20.34
CA ASN A 157 -11.80 -29.67 21.05
C ASN A 157 -12.96 -30.43 20.40
N LEU A 158 -13.02 -30.46 19.06
CA LEU A 158 -14.03 -31.25 18.33
C LEU A 158 -13.87 -32.75 18.60
N ALA A 159 -12.63 -33.26 18.57
CA ALA A 159 -12.35 -34.66 18.87
C ALA A 159 -12.67 -35.05 20.32
N ALA A 160 -12.53 -34.11 21.26
CA ALA A 160 -12.90 -34.31 22.66
C ALA A 160 -14.42 -34.31 22.87
N ALA A 161 -15.17 -33.47 22.14
CA ALA A 161 -16.63 -33.38 22.24
C ALA A 161 -17.38 -34.54 21.56
N ALA A 162 -16.72 -35.30 20.69
CA ALA A 162 -17.27 -36.47 20.00
C ALA A 162 -17.09 -37.79 20.78
N ARG A 163 -16.56 -37.74 22.01
CA ARG A 163 -16.38 -38.87 22.93
C ARG A 163 -17.38 -38.76 24.08
#